data_AF-A0A0B6XWD2-F1
#
_entry.id   AF-A0A0B6XWD2-F1
#
_cell.length_a   1.000
_cell.length_b   1.000
_cell.length_c   1.000
_cell.angle_alpha   90.00
_cell.angle_beta   90.00
_cell.angle_gamma   90.00
#
_symmetry.space_group_name_H-M   'P 1'
#
loop_
_entity.id
_entity.type
_entity.pdbx_description
1 polymer ?
#
loop_
_entity_poly.entity_id
_entity_poly.type
_entity_poly.pdbx_seq_one_letter_code
_entity_poly.pdbx_strand_id
1 'polypeptide(L)'
;NTQAKSAHLIQLINKHNEQKEAFLRACTLARRTAETFLKYVTRNLHFLGVQMKFGSPEQRVKATLAKLLQQENLVLEYWTMKKRK
;
A
#
# COMPACT_ATOMS: atom_id res chain seq x y z
N ASN A 1 24.35 -19.68 26.34
CA ASN A 1 22.95 -20.14 26.36
C ASN A 1 22.36 -20.08 24.94
N THR A 2 22.46 -21.19 24.21
CA THR A 2 22.09 -21.28 22.77
C THR A 2 20.57 -21.31 22.55
N GLN A 3 19.82 -21.80 23.54
CA GLN A 3 18.36 -21.95 23.48
C GLN A 3 17.60 -20.62 23.65
N ALA A 4 18.15 -19.68 24.44
CA ALA A 4 17.60 -18.33 24.54
C ALA A 4 17.75 -17.54 23.22
N LYS A 5 18.85 -17.78 22.49
CA LYS A 5 19.10 -17.13 21.19
C LYS A 5 18.15 -17.64 20.10
N SER A 6 17.86 -18.95 20.08
CA SER A 6 16.91 -19.52 19.11
C SER A 6 15.48 -19.02 19.35
N ALA A 7 15.03 -18.96 20.61
CA ALA A 7 13.72 -18.42 20.95
C ALA A 7 13.57 -16.94 20.55
N HIS A 8 14.60 -16.13 20.79
CA HIS A 8 14.60 -14.72 20.39
C HIS A 8 14.52 -14.54 18.86
N LEU A 9 15.24 -15.39 18.11
CA LEU A 9 15.19 -15.35 16.64
C LEU A 9 13.79 -15.69 16.11
N ILE A 10 13.11 -16.68 16.70
CA ILE A 10 11.73 -17.05 16.33
C ILE A 10 10.78 -15.87 16.56
N GLN A 11 10.90 -15.18 17.70
CA GLN A 11 10.10 -13.98 17.99
C GLN A 11 10.30 -12.88 16.94
N LEU A 12 11.56 -12.63 16.55
CA LEU A 12 11.88 -11.65 15.51
C LEU A 12 11.27 -12.02 14.15
N ILE A 13 11.31 -13.30 13.78
CA ILE A 13 10.71 -13.80 12.52
C ILE A 13 9.19 -13.59 12.55
N ASN A 14 8.52 -13.97 13.63
CA ASN A 14 7.07 -13.82 13.76
C ASN A 14 6.66 -12.35 13.67
N LYS A 15 7.35 -11.47 14.43
CA LYS A 15 7.13 -10.03 14.38
C LYS A 15 7.30 -9.45 12.99
N HIS A 16 8.33 -9.89 12.26
CA HIS A 16 8.56 -9.44 10.89
C HIS A 16 7.44 -9.90 9.94
N ASN A 17 6.94 -11.13 10.08
CA ASN A 17 5.81 -11.61 9.28
C ASN A 17 4.51 -10.83 9.58
N GLU A 18 4.25 -10.52 10.85
CA GLU A 18 3.11 -9.67 11.23
C GLU A 18 3.22 -8.27 10.60
N GLN A 19 4.41 -7.68 10.61
CA GLN A 19 4.67 -6.38 9.96
C GLN A 19 4.44 -6.44 8.45
N LYS A 20 4.83 -7.54 7.78
CA LYS A 20 4.55 -7.74 6.35
C LYS A 20 3.06 -7.76 6.06
N GLU A 21 2.30 -8.54 6.83
CA GLU A 21 0.84 -8.62 6.70
C GLU A 21 0.17 -7.27 6.96
N ALA A 22 0.61 -6.55 8.00
CA ALA A 22 0.09 -5.21 8.31
C ALA A 22 0.35 -4.21 7.17
N PHE A 23 1.54 -4.25 6.57
CA PHE A 23 1.87 -3.43 5.40
C PHE A 23 0.96 -3.74 4.21
N LEU A 24 0.76 -5.02 3.87
CA LEU A 24 -0.10 -5.42 2.76
C LEU A 24 -1.57 -4.99 2.99
N ARG A 25 -2.06 -5.11 4.22
CA ARG A 25 -3.39 -4.62 4.60
C ARG A 25 -3.50 -3.11 4.46
N ALA A 26 -2.49 -2.35 4.87
CA ALA A 26 -2.45 -0.90 4.71
C ALA A 26 -2.45 -0.47 3.24
N CYS A 27 -1.65 -1.11 2.38
CA CYS A 27 -1.65 -0.87 0.94
C CYS A 27 -3.01 -1.17 0.31
N THR A 28 -3.64 -2.28 0.70
CA THR A 28 -4.99 -2.66 0.26
C THR A 28 -6.03 -1.62 0.69
N LEU A 29 -5.99 -1.17 1.95
CA LEU A 29 -6.89 -0.15 2.46
C LEU A 29 -6.73 1.16 1.70
N ALA A 30 -5.50 1.64 1.52
CA ALA A 30 -5.22 2.87 0.78
C ALA A 30 -5.77 2.84 -0.65
N ARG A 31 -5.59 1.72 -1.38
CA ARG A 31 -6.19 1.52 -2.71
C ARG A 31 -7.72 1.59 -2.68
N ARG A 32 -8.36 0.85 -1.77
CA ARG A 32 -9.83 0.81 -1.66
C ARG A 32 -10.42 2.17 -1.29
N THR A 33 -9.81 2.86 -0.32
CA THR A 33 -10.23 4.20 0.09
C THR A 33 -10.11 5.20 -1.06
N ALA A 34 -9.01 5.16 -1.80
CA ALA A 34 -8.82 6.01 -2.98
C ALA A 34 -9.84 5.70 -4.08
N GLU A 35 -10.11 4.42 -4.35
CA GLU A 35 -11.11 4.01 -5.35
C GLU A 35 -12.52 4.53 -4.99
N THR A 36 -12.94 4.37 -3.73
CA THR A 36 -14.23 4.90 -3.25
C THR A 36 -14.27 6.43 -3.39
N PHE A 37 -13.20 7.13 -3.04
CA PHE A 37 -13.12 8.58 -3.18
C PHE A 37 -13.23 9.01 -4.65
N LEU A 38 -12.50 8.36 -5.56
CA LEU A 38 -12.54 8.67 -6.99
C LEU A 38 -13.94 8.45 -7.56
N LYS A 39 -14.59 7.33 -7.23
CA LYS A 39 -15.99 7.05 -7.61
C LYS A 39 -16.94 8.13 -7.12
N TYR A 40 -16.76 8.58 -5.88
CA TYR A 40 -17.56 9.66 -5.30
C TYR A 40 -17.36 10.98 -6.05
N VAL A 41 -16.11 11.38 -6.32
CA VAL A 41 -15.80 12.59 -7.09
C VAL A 41 -16.45 12.52 -8.48
N THR A 42 -16.25 11.43 -9.23
CA THR A 42 -16.85 11.27 -10.57
C THR A 42 -18.37 11.35 -10.54
N ARG A 43 -19.02 10.69 -9.58
CA ARG A 43 -20.49 10.74 -9.44
C ARG A 43 -21.00 12.15 -9.14
N ASN A 44 -20.33 12.89 -8.24
CA ASN A 44 -20.72 14.26 -7.90
C ASN A 44 -20.52 15.22 -9.07
N LEU A 45 -19.43 15.08 -9.83
CA LEU A 45 -19.19 15.89 -11.02
C LEU A 45 -20.26 15.68 -12.09
N HIS A 46 -20.67 14.42 -12.30
CA HIS A 46 -21.75 14.10 -13.23
C HIS A 46 -23.09 14.68 -12.77
N PHE A 47 -23.41 14.58 -11.47
CA PHE A 47 -24.63 15.16 -10.90
C PHE A 47 -24.69 16.69 -11.01
N LEU A 48 -23.57 17.37 -10.79
CA LEU A 48 -23.48 18.83 -10.85
C LEU A 48 -23.29 19.37 -12.27
N GLY A 49 -23.09 18.52 -13.27
CA GLY A 49 -22.79 18.93 -14.65
C GLY A 49 -21.45 19.66 -14.81
N VAL A 50 -20.55 19.56 -13.82
CA VAL A 50 -19.27 20.29 -13.79
C VAL A 50 -18.15 19.39 -14.32
N GLN A 51 -17.45 19.83 -15.36
CA GLN A 51 -16.20 19.22 -15.82
C GLN A 51 -15.02 19.82 -15.06
N MET A 52 -14.26 18.99 -14.33
CA MET A 52 -13.05 19.42 -13.63
C MET A 52 -11.84 19.48 -14.57
N LYS A 53 -11.07 20.58 -14.50
CA LYS A 53 -9.80 20.77 -15.23
C LYS A 53 -8.58 20.24 -14.43
N PHE A 54 -7.42 20.27 -15.08
CA PHE A 54 -6.08 19.93 -14.57
C PHE A 54 -5.85 20.36 -13.10
N GLY A 55 -5.20 19.50 -12.30
CA GLY A 55 -4.93 19.75 -10.88
C GLY A 55 -6.05 19.28 -9.94
N SER A 56 -7.04 18.56 -10.45
CA SER A 56 -8.18 18.08 -9.68
C SER A 56 -7.75 17.11 -8.56
N PRO A 57 -8.57 16.99 -7.49
CA PRO A 57 -8.36 15.99 -6.44
C PRO A 57 -8.18 14.57 -6.98
N GLU A 58 -8.85 14.26 -8.09
CA GLU A 58 -8.72 12.99 -8.81
C GLU A 58 -7.28 12.74 -9.28
N GLN A 59 -6.67 13.74 -9.90
CA GLN A 59 -5.31 13.65 -10.44
C GLN A 59 -4.27 13.51 -9.32
N ARG A 60 -4.48 14.21 -8.19
CA ARG A 60 -3.64 14.07 -6.99
C ARG A 60 -3.73 12.69 -6.36
N VAL A 61 -4.94 12.13 -6.27
CA VAL A 61 -5.15 10.78 -5.74
C VAL A 61 -4.52 9.73 -6.66
N LYS A 62 -4.69 9.87 -7.98
CA LYS A 62 -4.02 8.99 -8.96
C LYS A 62 -2.50 9.04 -8.85
N ALA A 63 -1.90 10.23 -8.73
CA ALA A 63 -0.46 10.38 -8.53
C ALA A 63 0.03 9.74 -7.22
N THR A 64 -0.74 9.91 -6.13
CA THR A 64 -0.44 9.29 -4.83
C THR A 64 -0.49 7.77 -4.91
N LEU A 65 -1.50 7.21 -5.59
CA LEU A 65 -1.60 5.78 -5.83
C LEU A 65 -0.46 5.22 -6.67
N ALA A 66 -0.02 5.94 -7.70
CA ALA A 66 1.13 5.53 -8.52
C ALA A 66 2.41 5.45 -7.66
N LYS A 67 2.65 6.46 -6.81
CA LYS A 67 3.77 6.45 -5.86
C LYS A 67 3.65 5.30 -4.87
N LEU A 68 2.47 5.06 -4.30
CA LEU A 68 2.23 3.96 -3.37
C LEU A 68 2.54 2.60 -4.02
N LEU A 69 2.07 2.37 -5.25
CA LEU A 69 2.30 1.14 -5.99
C LEU A 69 3.79 0.91 -6.27
N GLN A 70 4.51 1.97 -6.66
CA GLN A 70 5.96 1.87 -6.87
C GLN A 70 6.68 1.46 -5.58
N GLN A 71 6.34 2.08 -4.45
CA GLN A 71 6.94 1.75 -3.16
C GLN A 71 6.58 0.33 -2.70
N GLU A 72 5.33 -0.09 -2.91
CA GLU A 72 4.90 -1.47 -2.62
C GLU A 72 5.69 -2.50 -3.42
N ASN A 73 5.86 -2.28 -4.72
CA ASN A 73 6.66 -3.18 -5.57
C ASN A 73 8.11 -3.28 -5.09
N LEU A 74 8.75 -2.15 -4.75
CA LEU A 74 10.12 -2.16 -4.21
C LEU A 74 10.22 -2.98 -2.92
N VAL A 75 9.26 -2.82 -2.01
CA VAL A 75 9.22 -3.60 -0.76
C VAL A 75 9.06 -5.10 -1.04
N LEU A 76 8.18 -5.47 -1.98
CA LEU A 76 7.98 -6.86 -2.39
C LEU A 76 9.24 -7.45 -3.04
N GLU A 77 9.94 -6.67 -3.87
CA GLU A 77 11.23 -7.07 -4.43
C GLU A 77 12.24 -7.34 -3.32
N TYR A 78 12.44 -6.42 -2.37
CA TYR A 78 13.37 -6.64 -1.25
C TYR A 78 13.01 -7.87 -0.40
N TRP A 79 11.73 -8.18 -0.23
CA TRP A 79 11.29 -9.38 0.48
C TRP A 79 11.54 -10.68 -0.28
N THR A 80 11.60 -10.63 -1.62
CA THR A 80 11.73 -11.81 -2.50
C THR A 80 13.15 -12.01 -3.07
N MET A 81 14.01 -10.99 -3.06
CA MET A 81 15.41 -11.04 -3.53
C MET A 81 16.27 -12.12 -2.84
N LYS A 82 15.85 -12.66 -1.68
CA LYS A 82 16.54 -13.76 -0.99
C LYS A 82 16.41 -15.15 -1.64
N LYS A 83 15.72 -15.30 -2.77
CA LYS A 83 15.63 -16.59 -3.49
C LYS A 83 16.58 -16.75 -4.69
N ARG A 84 17.41 -15.74 -5.00
CA ARG A 84 18.40 -15.80 -6.08
C ARG A 84 19.82 -15.59 -5.53
N LYS A 85 20.37 -16.58 -4.84
CA LYS A 85 21.81 -16.84 -4.68
C LYS A 85 22.00 -18.24 -4.13
#